data_AF-A0A1E1WR70-F1
#
_entry.id   AF-A0A1E1WR70-F1
#
_cell.length_a   1.000
_cell.length_b   1.000
_cell.length_c   1.000
_cell.angle_alpha   90.00
_cell.angle_beta   90.00
_cell.angle_gamma   90.00
#
_symmetry.space_group_name_H-M   'P 1'
#
loop_
_entity.id
_entity.type
_entity.pdbx_description
1 polymer ?
#
loop_
_entity_poly.entity_id
_entity_poly.type
_entity_poly.pdbx_seq_one_letter_code
_entity_poly.pdbx_strand_id
1 'polypeptide(L)'
;LVLLRQPLQHRQRLTEEYEYSSVLDQAAKFSDPAQQLAYVAAFTVSSYATTSCRTNKPFNPLLGETFECDRMTDLGWRSISEQVSHHPPMVAQFCEGAAGWQCWQEFTMTTKFRGKYLQIIPLGGASCAFPSTGNKYSWRKVTTTVHNIIVGKLWVDNHGDMDIVGEAGPAHGYVAHLKYLPYGYFSKDTQRKVTGVIKDPNGVPRYVLQGYWDNRVEVAPVTSASADNTQCKTGKFSVAWERVPEPPDSDKWYNFSLLAAQLNEPEQGVAPTDSRLRPDQRLMEEGLWDEANKEKLRLEDKQR
;
A
#
# COMPACT_ATOMS: atom_id res chain seq x y z
N LEU A 1 -18.74 14.44 -12.79
CA LEU A 1 -17.59 13.49 -12.76
C LEU A 1 -16.83 13.52 -11.42
N VAL A 2 -16.81 14.65 -10.70
CA VAL A 2 -16.14 14.80 -9.39
C VAL A 2 -16.87 14.07 -8.24
N LEU A 3 -18.20 13.87 -8.31
CA LEU A 3 -19.00 13.19 -7.28
C LEU A 3 -18.59 11.73 -6.98
N LEU A 4 -17.90 11.06 -7.89
CA LEU A 4 -17.39 9.69 -7.70
C LEU A 4 -15.94 9.66 -7.16
N ARG A 5 -15.37 10.85 -6.91
CA ARG A 5 -14.02 11.00 -6.40
C ARG A 5 -14.01 11.14 -4.89
N GLN A 6 -12.81 11.13 -4.35
CA GLN A 6 -12.47 11.51 -2.99
C GLN A 6 -11.50 12.69 -3.06
N PRO A 7 -11.43 13.57 -2.06
CA PRO A 7 -10.55 14.74 -2.04
C PRO A 7 -9.08 14.38 -1.79
N LEU A 8 -8.61 13.26 -2.35
CA LEU A 8 -7.21 12.84 -2.34
C LEU A 8 -6.79 12.40 -3.74
N GLN A 9 -5.55 12.73 -4.08
CA GLN A 9 -4.92 12.30 -5.32
C GLN A 9 -4.27 10.93 -5.19
N HIS A 10 -3.85 10.38 -6.32
CA HIS A 10 -3.17 9.09 -6.34
C HIS A 10 -1.85 9.08 -5.55
N ARG A 11 -1.07 10.17 -5.57
CA ARG A 11 0.16 10.30 -4.78
C ARG A 11 -0.08 10.29 -3.26
N GLN A 12 -1.11 11.02 -2.81
CA GLN A 12 -1.55 10.97 -1.41
C GLN A 12 -1.97 9.55 -1.03
N ARG A 13 -2.70 8.83 -1.92
CA ARG A 13 -3.04 7.42 -1.69
C ARG A 13 -1.82 6.51 -1.52
N LEU A 14 -0.77 6.71 -2.31
CA LEU A 14 0.48 5.94 -2.15
C LEU A 14 1.21 6.29 -0.85
N THR A 15 1.01 7.50 -0.32
CA THR A 15 1.59 7.89 0.98
C THR A 15 0.89 7.20 2.16
N GLU A 16 -0.39 6.83 2.02
CA GLU A 16 -1.11 6.05 3.04
C GLU A 16 -0.49 4.67 3.30
N GLU A 17 0.34 4.15 2.40
CA GLU A 17 1.05 2.88 2.60
C GLU A 17 2.00 2.92 3.79
N TYR A 18 2.40 4.12 4.23
CA TYR A 18 3.22 4.35 5.40
C TYR A 18 2.42 4.60 6.70
N GLU A 19 1.09 4.39 6.69
CA GLU A 19 0.25 4.43 7.90
C GLU A 19 0.77 3.48 8.99
N TYR A 20 1.32 2.33 8.57
CA TYR A 20 1.86 1.29 9.45
C TYR A 20 3.39 1.16 9.30
N SER A 21 4.08 2.26 9.04
CA SER A 21 5.54 2.29 8.89
C SER A 21 6.30 1.83 10.15
N SER A 22 5.67 1.87 11.33
CA SER A 22 6.22 1.30 12.58
C SER A 22 6.55 -0.20 12.47
N VAL A 23 5.93 -0.92 11.53
CA VAL A 23 6.27 -2.32 11.23
C VAL A 23 7.69 -2.40 10.63
N LEU A 24 8.08 -1.43 9.78
CA LEU A 24 9.45 -1.31 9.26
C LEU A 24 10.42 -0.84 10.33
N ASP A 25 10.00 0.04 11.25
CA ASP A 25 10.83 0.41 12.40
C ASP A 25 11.18 -0.81 13.26
N GLN A 26 10.22 -1.72 13.43
CA GLN A 26 10.47 -2.98 14.11
C GLN A 26 11.35 -3.92 13.27
N ALA A 27 11.13 -3.99 11.96
CA ALA A 27 11.96 -4.77 11.05
C ALA A 27 13.44 -4.33 11.08
N ALA A 28 13.70 -3.03 11.22
CA ALA A 28 15.05 -2.47 11.29
C ALA A 28 15.86 -2.95 12.51
N LYS A 29 15.19 -3.46 13.55
CA LYS A 29 15.84 -3.96 14.78
C LYS A 29 16.30 -5.42 14.67
N PHE A 30 15.84 -6.17 13.65
CA PHE A 30 16.15 -7.59 13.53
C PHE A 30 17.46 -7.82 12.77
N SER A 31 18.34 -8.64 13.37
CA SER A 31 19.58 -9.10 12.74
C SER A 31 19.38 -10.36 11.90
N ASP A 32 18.35 -11.17 12.20
CA ASP A 32 17.96 -12.34 11.40
C ASP A 32 17.26 -11.88 10.12
N PRO A 33 17.82 -12.13 8.92
CA PRO A 33 17.20 -11.70 7.66
C PRO A 33 15.81 -12.31 7.43
N ALA A 34 15.55 -13.51 7.94
CA ALA A 34 14.25 -14.15 7.79
C ALA A 34 13.18 -13.44 8.64
N GLN A 35 13.53 -13.07 9.87
CA GLN A 35 12.64 -12.31 10.76
C GLN A 35 12.39 -10.90 10.23
N GLN A 36 13.44 -10.21 9.77
CA GLN A 36 13.32 -8.90 9.12
C GLN A 36 12.37 -8.98 7.91
N LEU A 37 12.57 -9.97 7.04
CA LEU A 37 11.71 -10.19 5.88
C LEU A 37 10.26 -10.54 6.25
N ALA A 38 10.02 -11.27 7.35
CA ALA A 38 8.67 -11.55 7.84
C ALA A 38 7.92 -10.26 8.23
N TYR A 39 8.61 -9.27 8.81
CA TYR A 39 8.01 -7.96 9.13
C TYR A 39 7.90 -7.05 7.90
N VAL A 40 8.87 -7.08 6.98
CA VAL A 40 8.70 -6.43 5.65
C VAL A 40 7.46 -6.98 4.94
N ALA A 41 7.22 -8.29 5.01
CA ALA A 41 6.02 -8.92 4.46
C ALA A 41 4.73 -8.46 5.17
N ALA A 42 4.73 -8.33 6.49
CA ALA A 42 3.59 -7.77 7.21
C ALA A 42 3.31 -6.30 6.81
N PHE A 43 4.37 -5.50 6.60
CA PHE A 43 4.25 -4.13 6.08
C PHE A 43 3.61 -4.11 4.69
N THR A 44 4.04 -4.98 3.75
CA THR A 44 3.41 -5.00 2.41
C THR A 44 1.93 -5.37 2.47
N VAL A 45 1.52 -6.27 3.38
CA VAL A 45 0.10 -6.61 3.60
C VAL A 45 -0.67 -5.41 4.16
N SER A 46 -0.10 -4.68 5.13
CA SER A 46 -0.76 -3.52 5.75
C SER A 46 -1.14 -2.42 4.75
N SER A 47 -0.37 -2.28 3.66
CA SER A 47 -0.63 -1.29 2.61
C SER A 47 -1.98 -1.47 1.88
N TYR A 48 -2.60 -2.65 1.97
CA TYR A 48 -3.91 -2.92 1.39
C TYR A 48 -5.09 -2.64 2.33
N ALA A 49 -4.86 -2.39 3.62
CA ALA A 49 -5.92 -2.32 4.62
C ALA A 49 -6.97 -1.23 4.30
N THR A 50 -6.51 -0.05 3.91
CA THR A 50 -7.37 1.11 3.59
C THR A 50 -8.18 0.92 2.30
N THR A 51 -7.87 -0.10 1.48
CA THR A 51 -8.64 -0.41 0.27
C THR A 51 -9.98 -1.12 0.59
N SER A 52 -10.10 -1.73 1.78
CA SER A 52 -11.28 -2.50 2.18
C SER A 52 -12.59 -1.70 2.21
N CYS A 53 -12.49 -0.40 2.51
CA CYS A 53 -13.62 0.50 2.73
C CYS A 53 -13.66 1.69 1.76
N ARG A 54 -12.64 1.88 0.91
CA ARG A 54 -12.52 3.05 0.04
C ARG A 54 -12.60 2.71 -1.45
N THR A 55 -13.79 2.88 -2.02
CA THR A 55 -14.10 2.59 -3.44
C THR A 55 -14.13 3.83 -4.33
N ASN A 56 -14.05 5.03 -3.76
CA ASN A 56 -14.01 6.29 -4.50
C ASN A 56 -12.69 6.46 -5.26
N LYS A 57 -12.79 6.97 -6.50
CA LYS A 57 -11.63 7.14 -7.37
C LYS A 57 -10.82 8.38 -6.94
N PRO A 58 -9.49 8.28 -6.70
CA PRO A 58 -8.69 9.49 -6.47
C PRO A 58 -8.66 10.41 -7.71
N PHE A 59 -8.22 11.66 -7.52
CA PHE A 59 -7.94 12.54 -8.66
C PHE A 59 -6.81 11.97 -9.53
N ASN A 60 -6.93 12.15 -10.85
CA ASN A 60 -5.84 11.81 -11.76
C ASN A 60 -4.76 12.90 -11.59
N PRO A 61 -3.50 12.53 -11.35
CA PRO A 61 -2.45 13.53 -11.18
C PRO A 61 -2.09 14.23 -12.49
N LEU A 62 -1.63 15.48 -12.38
CA LEU A 62 -1.02 16.22 -13.48
C LEU A 62 0.47 15.84 -13.60
N LEU A 63 1.03 15.90 -14.81
CA LEU A 63 2.46 15.67 -15.06
C LEU A 63 3.30 16.72 -14.32
N GLY A 64 4.36 16.29 -13.64
CA GLY A 64 5.25 17.15 -12.86
C GLY A 64 4.66 17.66 -11.54
N GLU A 65 3.42 17.28 -11.23
CA GLU A 65 2.83 17.58 -9.93
C GLU A 65 3.49 16.70 -8.85
N THR A 66 3.66 17.25 -7.65
CA THR A 66 4.39 16.64 -6.54
C THR A 66 3.48 16.45 -5.32
N PHE A 67 3.93 15.66 -4.37
CA PHE A 67 3.36 15.61 -3.03
C PHE A 67 4.43 15.22 -2.03
N GLU A 68 4.68 16.09 -1.05
CA GLU A 68 5.56 15.83 0.08
C GLU A 68 4.76 15.66 1.38
N CYS A 69 5.24 14.79 2.27
CA CYS A 69 4.62 14.56 3.57
C CYS A 69 5.71 14.29 4.60
N ASP A 70 5.97 15.25 5.48
CA ASP A 70 6.91 15.10 6.59
C ASP A 70 6.14 14.78 7.87
N ARG A 71 6.31 13.54 8.35
CA ARG A 71 5.77 13.02 9.61
C ARG A 71 6.89 12.57 10.52
N MET A 72 8.09 13.15 10.39
CA MET A 72 9.25 12.74 11.19
C MET A 72 9.04 12.95 12.68
N THR A 73 8.30 13.99 13.05
CA THR A 73 8.09 14.36 14.46
C THR A 73 7.14 13.41 15.20
N ASP A 74 6.14 12.86 14.51
CA ASP A 74 5.07 12.08 15.13
C ASP A 74 5.01 10.61 14.67
N LEU A 75 5.28 10.33 13.40
CA LEU A 75 5.29 8.97 12.84
C LEU A 75 6.70 8.47 12.46
N GLY A 76 7.71 9.32 12.50
CA GLY A 76 9.10 8.95 12.26
C GLY A 76 9.46 8.70 10.80
N TRP A 77 8.71 9.24 9.83
CA TRP A 77 9.02 9.10 8.41
C TRP A 77 8.67 10.36 7.61
N ARG A 78 9.24 10.48 6.41
CA ARG A 78 8.89 11.51 5.44
C ARG A 78 8.93 10.95 4.04
N SER A 79 8.06 11.45 3.17
CA SER A 79 7.93 10.99 1.80
C SER A 79 7.87 12.14 0.81
N ILE A 80 8.30 11.84 -0.42
CA ILE A 80 8.14 12.68 -1.59
C ILE A 80 7.68 11.82 -2.75
N SER A 81 6.78 12.35 -3.57
CA SER A 81 6.33 11.69 -4.79
C SER A 81 6.10 12.69 -5.92
N GLU A 82 6.30 12.24 -7.15
CA GLU A 82 6.12 13.02 -8.36
C GLU A 82 5.40 12.19 -9.43
N GLN A 83 4.49 12.82 -10.17
CA GLN A 83 3.93 12.23 -11.38
C GLN A 83 4.93 12.41 -12.53
N VAL A 84 5.71 11.38 -12.81
CA VAL A 84 6.83 11.41 -13.76
C VAL A 84 6.43 11.10 -15.22
N SER A 85 5.21 10.61 -15.44
CA SER A 85 4.67 10.37 -16.78
C SER A 85 3.16 10.45 -16.81
N HIS A 86 2.56 10.93 -17.91
CA HIS A 86 1.11 10.99 -18.10
C HIS A 86 0.57 9.86 -19.01
N HIS A 87 1.37 9.41 -19.98
CA HIS A 87 0.99 8.39 -20.97
C HIS A 87 2.14 7.39 -21.20
N PRO A 88 2.15 6.24 -20.49
CA PRO A 88 1.21 5.84 -19.45
C PRO A 88 1.39 6.65 -18.15
N PRO A 89 0.36 6.74 -17.29
CA PRO A 89 0.49 7.44 -16.02
C PRO A 89 1.45 6.69 -15.09
N MET A 90 2.49 7.38 -14.60
CA MET A 90 3.47 6.81 -13.67
C MET A 90 3.79 7.80 -12.55
N VAL A 91 3.91 7.28 -11.33
CA VAL A 91 4.37 8.00 -10.14
C VAL A 91 5.70 7.41 -9.71
N ALA A 92 6.66 8.25 -9.36
CA ALA A 92 7.83 7.88 -8.57
C ALA A 92 7.61 8.34 -7.12
N GLN A 93 7.93 7.50 -6.14
CA GLN A 93 7.85 7.84 -4.73
C GLN A 93 9.11 7.36 -4.00
N PHE A 94 9.58 8.18 -3.07
CA PHE A 94 10.61 7.85 -2.09
C PHE A 94 10.11 8.18 -0.69
N CYS A 95 10.47 7.35 0.29
CA CYS A 95 10.15 7.53 1.69
C CYS A 95 11.30 7.02 2.54
N GLU A 96 11.63 7.72 3.62
CA GLU A 96 12.64 7.28 4.58
C GLU A 96 12.11 7.40 6.00
N GLY A 97 12.55 6.48 6.86
CA GLY A 97 12.19 6.45 8.27
C GLY A 97 13.37 6.71 9.18
N ALA A 98 13.12 7.31 10.34
CA ALA A 98 14.09 7.61 11.38
C ALA A 98 14.76 6.33 11.94
N ALA A 99 14.11 5.17 11.85
CA ALA A 99 14.70 3.88 12.20
C ALA A 99 15.73 3.36 11.17
N GLY A 100 16.00 4.12 10.10
CA GLY A 100 17.05 3.83 9.13
C GLY A 100 16.63 2.90 8.00
N TRP A 101 15.33 2.77 7.71
CA TRP A 101 14.83 2.12 6.49
C TRP A 101 14.54 3.17 5.41
N GLN A 102 14.63 2.74 4.15
CA GLN A 102 14.32 3.55 2.97
C GLN A 102 13.46 2.74 2.02
N CYS A 103 12.34 3.31 1.60
CA CYS A 103 11.42 2.70 0.64
C CYS A 103 11.32 3.57 -0.62
N TRP A 104 11.22 2.93 -1.78
CA TRP A 104 10.88 3.61 -3.01
C TRP A 104 10.03 2.72 -3.90
N GLN A 105 9.21 3.35 -4.72
CA GLN A 105 8.38 2.64 -5.67
C GLN A 105 8.15 3.44 -6.94
N GLU A 106 8.07 2.71 -8.04
CA GLU A 106 7.44 3.17 -9.27
C GLU A 106 6.01 2.61 -9.27
N PHE A 107 5.03 3.48 -9.44
CA PHE A 107 3.64 3.05 -9.50
C PHE A 107 3.05 3.40 -10.86
N THR A 108 2.62 2.35 -11.57
CA THR A 108 1.76 2.44 -12.74
C THR A 108 0.79 1.27 -12.73
N MET A 109 -0.36 1.43 -13.37
CA MET A 109 -1.42 0.43 -13.36
C MET A 109 -2.11 0.35 -14.72
N THR A 110 -2.63 -0.83 -15.04
CA THR A 110 -3.62 -1.01 -16.10
C THR A 110 -4.94 -1.48 -15.50
N THR A 111 -6.06 -1.13 -16.15
CA THR A 111 -7.39 -1.50 -15.69
C THR A 111 -8.10 -2.37 -16.73
N LYS A 112 -8.72 -3.48 -16.30
CA LYS A 112 -9.53 -4.36 -17.15
C LYS A 112 -10.97 -4.42 -16.66
N PHE A 113 -11.89 -3.90 -17.45
CA PHE A 113 -13.33 -4.03 -17.21
C PHE A 113 -13.82 -5.39 -17.71
N ARG A 114 -14.46 -6.19 -16.84
CA ARG A 114 -14.99 -7.51 -17.17
C ARG A 114 -16.49 -7.61 -16.88
N GLY A 115 -17.24 -6.59 -17.30
CA GLY A 115 -18.68 -6.50 -17.07
C GLY A 115 -19.00 -6.18 -15.61
N LYS A 116 -19.05 -7.20 -14.74
CA LYS A 116 -19.48 -7.04 -13.35
C LYS A 116 -18.39 -6.51 -12.39
N TYR A 117 -17.13 -6.52 -12.82
CA TYR A 117 -16.00 -6.10 -12.00
C TYR A 117 -14.90 -5.41 -12.82
N LEU A 118 -14.12 -4.58 -12.13
CA LEU A 118 -12.97 -3.85 -12.66
C LEU A 118 -11.72 -4.39 -11.96
N GLN A 119 -10.77 -4.91 -12.74
CA GLN A 119 -9.47 -5.32 -12.23
C GLN A 119 -8.49 -4.17 -12.39
N ILE A 120 -7.78 -3.83 -11.32
CA ILE A 120 -6.67 -2.89 -11.27
C ILE A 120 -5.41 -3.73 -11.09
N ILE A 121 -4.51 -3.67 -12.08
CA ILE A 121 -3.31 -4.47 -12.14
C ILE A 121 -2.11 -3.52 -12.04
N PRO A 122 -1.45 -3.42 -10.88
CA PRO A 122 -0.20 -2.71 -10.74
C PRO A 122 0.88 -3.34 -11.62
N LEU A 123 1.74 -2.52 -12.23
CA LEU A 123 2.81 -2.97 -13.13
C LEU A 123 4.21 -2.61 -12.60
N GLY A 124 4.30 -1.60 -11.73
CA GLY A 124 5.55 -1.12 -11.16
C GLY A 124 6.06 -1.96 -9.98
N GLY A 125 7.35 -1.79 -9.67
CA GLY A 125 8.01 -2.40 -8.52
C GLY A 125 8.11 -1.48 -7.29
N ALA A 126 8.21 -2.10 -6.12
CA ALA A 126 8.54 -1.43 -4.87
C ALA A 126 9.79 -2.06 -4.24
N SER A 127 10.48 -1.29 -3.41
CA SER A 127 11.69 -1.72 -2.72
C SER A 127 11.75 -1.13 -1.32
N CYS A 128 12.40 -1.87 -0.43
CA CYS A 128 12.75 -1.43 0.93
C CYS A 128 14.20 -1.82 1.21
N ALA A 129 15.00 -0.88 1.68
CA ALA A 129 16.39 -1.09 2.06
C ALA A 129 16.64 -0.70 3.51
N PHE A 130 17.59 -1.40 4.13
CA PHE A 130 18.10 -1.14 5.47
C PHE A 130 19.60 -0.85 5.35
N PRO A 131 20.03 0.40 5.03
CA PRO A 131 21.41 0.73 4.69
C PRO A 131 22.45 0.30 5.74
N SER A 132 22.10 0.30 7.03
CA SER A 132 22.98 -0.13 8.13
C SER A 132 23.42 -1.59 8.01
N THR A 133 22.59 -2.45 7.44
CA THR A 133 22.86 -3.89 7.22
C THR A 133 23.22 -4.21 5.78
N GLY A 134 22.94 -3.30 4.85
CA GLY A 134 23.03 -3.52 3.41
C GLY A 134 21.90 -4.40 2.83
N ASN A 135 20.93 -4.83 3.66
CA ASN A 135 19.78 -5.60 3.18
C ASN A 135 18.89 -4.75 2.28
N LYS A 136 18.45 -5.34 1.17
CA LYS A 136 17.48 -4.76 0.24
C LYS A 136 16.46 -5.80 -0.16
N TYR A 137 15.19 -5.41 -0.19
CA TYR A 137 14.06 -6.23 -0.58
C TYR A 137 13.31 -5.58 -1.74
N SER A 138 12.78 -6.38 -2.66
CA SER A 138 11.93 -5.91 -3.76
C SER A 138 10.66 -6.75 -3.88
N TRP A 139 9.57 -6.14 -4.34
CA TRP A 139 8.31 -6.85 -4.61
C TRP A 139 7.47 -6.14 -5.67
N ARG A 140 6.47 -6.86 -6.20
CA ARG A 140 5.39 -6.29 -7.01
C ARG A 140 4.06 -6.44 -6.27
N LYS A 141 3.16 -5.47 -6.48
CA LYS A 141 1.84 -5.45 -5.85
C LYS A 141 0.89 -6.47 -6.49
N VAL A 142 -0.08 -6.95 -5.73
CA VAL A 142 -1.10 -7.89 -6.19
C VAL A 142 -2.23 -7.18 -6.93
N THR A 143 -3.12 -7.96 -7.55
CA THR A 143 -4.27 -7.41 -8.27
C THR A 143 -5.36 -6.99 -7.29
N THR A 144 -5.93 -5.80 -7.52
CA THR A 144 -7.13 -5.34 -6.82
C THR A 144 -8.34 -5.48 -7.74
N THR A 145 -9.41 -6.10 -7.27
CA THR A 145 -10.67 -6.24 -8.01
C THR A 145 -11.77 -5.46 -7.31
N VAL A 146 -12.40 -4.52 -8.02
CA VAL A 146 -13.60 -3.81 -7.57
C VAL A 146 -14.81 -4.51 -8.17
N HIS A 147 -15.63 -5.11 -7.31
CA HIS A 147 -16.83 -5.85 -7.70
C HIS A 147 -18.07 -4.95 -7.72
N ASN A 148 -19.12 -5.42 -8.39
CA ASN A 148 -20.45 -4.80 -8.44
C ASN A 148 -20.46 -3.40 -9.08
N ILE A 149 -19.56 -3.15 -10.04
CA ILE A 149 -19.42 -1.84 -10.70
C ILE A 149 -20.63 -1.38 -11.54
N ILE A 150 -21.58 -2.29 -11.83
CA ILE A 150 -22.83 -1.96 -12.54
C ILE A 150 -24.02 -1.94 -11.57
N VAL A 151 -24.16 -2.98 -10.72
CA VAL A 151 -25.31 -3.15 -9.82
C VAL A 151 -24.84 -3.74 -8.50
N GLY A 152 -25.32 -3.17 -7.39
CA GLY A 152 -25.06 -3.61 -6.02
C GLY A 152 -24.05 -2.73 -5.28
N LYS A 153 -23.79 -3.06 -4.00
CA LYS A 153 -22.78 -2.37 -3.20
C LYS A 153 -21.38 -2.75 -3.71
N LEU A 154 -20.58 -1.75 -4.06
CA LEU A 154 -19.17 -1.93 -4.41
C LEU A 154 -18.40 -2.57 -3.24
N TRP A 155 -17.52 -3.50 -3.56
CA TRP A 155 -16.57 -4.05 -2.60
C TRP A 155 -15.27 -4.43 -3.29
N VAL A 156 -14.19 -4.49 -2.51
CA VAL A 156 -12.82 -4.66 -3.00
C VAL A 156 -12.26 -6.00 -2.55
N ASP A 157 -11.59 -6.69 -3.47
CA ASP A 157 -10.79 -7.88 -3.21
C ASP A 157 -9.34 -7.67 -3.65
N ASN A 158 -8.38 -7.98 -2.79
CA ASN A 158 -6.96 -8.02 -3.16
C ASN A 158 -6.55 -9.49 -3.21
N HIS A 159 -6.05 -9.94 -4.36
CA HIS A 159 -5.78 -11.37 -4.62
C HIS A 159 -4.59 -11.59 -5.55
N GLY A 160 -4.02 -12.79 -5.46
CA GLY A 160 -2.85 -13.22 -6.23
C GLY A 160 -1.65 -13.56 -5.34
N ASP A 161 -0.55 -13.89 -5.99
CA ASP A 161 0.73 -14.19 -5.34
C ASP A 161 1.60 -12.92 -5.29
N MET A 162 2.31 -12.72 -4.18
CA MET A 162 3.35 -11.70 -4.04
C MET A 162 4.63 -12.36 -3.54
N ASP A 163 5.69 -12.20 -4.31
CA ASP A 163 7.04 -12.57 -3.91
C ASP A 163 7.80 -11.32 -3.45
N ILE A 164 8.37 -11.39 -2.25
CA ILE A 164 9.28 -10.38 -1.71
C ILE A 164 10.66 -11.01 -1.68
N VAL A 165 11.57 -10.50 -2.50
CA VAL A 165 12.89 -11.09 -2.74
C VAL A 165 13.95 -10.24 -2.05
N GLY A 166 14.84 -10.88 -1.30
CA GLY A 166 16.06 -10.28 -0.80
C GLY A 166 17.09 -10.16 -1.92
N GLU A 167 17.37 -8.92 -2.31
CA GLU A 167 18.20 -8.55 -3.46
C GLU A 167 19.69 -8.37 -3.10
N ALA A 168 19.98 -7.94 -1.87
CA ALA A 168 21.34 -7.60 -1.44
C ALA A 168 21.54 -7.80 0.06
N GLY A 169 22.81 -7.73 0.47
CA GLY A 169 23.23 -7.90 1.87
C GLY A 169 23.08 -9.34 2.36
N PRO A 170 23.13 -9.57 3.68
CA PRO A 170 22.82 -10.85 4.30
C PRO A 170 21.47 -11.46 3.92
N ALA A 171 20.52 -10.64 3.47
CA ALA A 171 19.21 -11.08 3.00
C ALA A 171 19.20 -11.62 1.55
N HIS A 172 20.31 -11.55 0.81
CA HIS A 172 20.34 -12.00 -0.58
C HIS A 172 19.88 -13.46 -0.72
N GLY A 173 18.90 -13.69 -1.58
CA GLY A 173 18.32 -15.02 -1.85
C GLY A 173 17.23 -15.47 -0.88
N TYR A 174 16.94 -14.73 0.20
CA TYR A 174 15.73 -14.97 1.00
C TYR A 174 14.49 -14.57 0.20
N VAL A 175 13.40 -15.33 0.36
CA VAL A 175 12.13 -15.03 -0.34
C VAL A 175 10.94 -15.22 0.60
N ALA A 176 10.04 -14.24 0.64
CA ALA A 176 8.72 -14.40 1.21
C ALA A 176 7.71 -14.60 0.07
N HIS A 177 7.03 -15.74 0.09
CA HIS A 177 5.93 -16.03 -0.84
C HIS A 177 4.61 -15.81 -0.11
N LEU A 178 3.86 -14.77 -0.50
CA LEU A 178 2.55 -14.45 0.06
C LEU A 178 1.44 -14.84 -0.91
N LYS A 179 0.36 -15.41 -0.38
CA LYS A 179 -0.86 -15.77 -1.09
C LYS A 179 -2.03 -14.97 -0.56
N TYR A 180 -2.54 -14.09 -1.39
CA TYR A 180 -3.79 -13.38 -1.15
C TYR A 180 -4.92 -14.21 -1.75
N LEU A 181 -5.68 -14.88 -0.88
CA LEU A 181 -6.71 -15.83 -1.29
C LEU A 181 -7.89 -15.06 -1.93
N PRO A 182 -8.22 -15.33 -3.21
CA PRO A 182 -9.33 -14.65 -3.87
C PRO A 182 -10.65 -15.03 -3.21
N TYR A 183 -11.63 -14.13 -3.28
CA TYR A 183 -12.98 -14.47 -2.89
C TYR A 183 -13.53 -15.64 -3.73
N GLY A 184 -13.93 -16.71 -3.04
CA GLY A 184 -14.62 -17.85 -3.64
C GLY A 184 -15.99 -18.05 -3.01
N TYR A 185 -17.05 -18.05 -3.83
CA TYR A 185 -18.44 -18.24 -3.38
C TYR A 185 -18.66 -19.55 -2.60
N PHE A 186 -17.84 -20.57 -2.90
CA PHE A 186 -17.86 -21.88 -2.25
C PHE A 186 -16.67 -22.11 -1.30
N SER A 187 -15.87 -21.07 -1.03
CA SER A 187 -14.75 -21.18 -0.12
C SER A 187 -15.25 -21.24 1.32
N LYS A 188 -14.66 -22.16 2.11
CA LYS A 188 -14.84 -22.17 3.57
C LYS A 188 -13.97 -21.13 4.26
N ASP A 189 -12.97 -20.58 3.56
CA ASP A 189 -12.10 -19.55 4.12
C ASP A 189 -12.83 -18.20 4.20
N THR A 190 -12.57 -17.47 5.28
CA THR A 190 -13.03 -16.09 5.44
C THR A 190 -12.40 -15.23 4.33
N GLN A 191 -13.18 -14.28 3.79
CA GLN A 191 -12.69 -13.32 2.79
C GLN A 191 -11.42 -12.62 3.29
N ARG A 192 -10.60 -12.13 2.34
CA ARG A 192 -9.44 -11.26 2.61
C ARG A 192 -8.24 -11.92 3.31
N LYS A 193 -8.24 -13.25 3.37
CA LYS A 193 -7.18 -14.03 3.98
C LYS A 193 -5.88 -13.92 3.19
N VAL A 194 -4.78 -13.76 3.93
CA VAL A 194 -3.42 -13.81 3.41
C VAL A 194 -2.63 -14.85 4.19
N THR A 195 -1.88 -15.68 3.47
CA THR A 195 -0.91 -16.61 4.06
C THR A 195 0.44 -16.39 3.45
N GLY A 196 1.51 -16.78 4.13
CA GLY A 196 2.85 -16.64 3.60
C GLY A 196 3.87 -17.56 4.23
N VAL A 197 4.94 -17.83 3.48
CA VAL A 197 6.09 -18.58 3.97
C VAL A 197 7.35 -17.82 3.58
N ILE A 198 8.20 -17.57 4.57
CA ILE A 198 9.51 -16.96 4.39
C ILE A 198 10.53 -18.10 4.34
N LYS A 199 11.30 -18.15 3.26
CA LYS A 199 12.32 -19.17 3.02
C LYS A 199 13.71 -18.54 3.00
N ASP A 200 14.68 -19.31 3.49
CA ASP A 200 16.09 -18.97 3.31
C ASP A 200 16.57 -19.26 1.87
N PRO A 201 17.82 -18.92 1.51
CA PRO A 201 18.35 -19.16 0.16
C PRO A 201 18.41 -20.63 -0.26
N ASN A 202 18.32 -21.57 0.69
CA ASN A 202 18.27 -23.00 0.42
C ASN A 202 16.82 -23.51 0.24
N GLY A 203 15.84 -22.61 0.27
CA GLY A 203 14.41 -22.93 0.17
C GLY A 203 13.81 -23.49 1.45
N VAL A 204 14.53 -23.45 2.58
CA VAL A 204 14.04 -23.97 3.86
C VAL A 204 13.11 -22.93 4.51
N PRO A 205 11.86 -23.30 4.88
CA PRO A 205 10.96 -22.42 5.61
C PRO A 205 11.54 -21.99 6.96
N ARG A 206 11.57 -20.67 7.21
CA ARG A 206 12.07 -20.06 8.46
C ARG A 206 10.96 -19.40 9.26
N TYR A 207 10.00 -18.75 8.58
CA TYR A 207 8.82 -18.16 9.21
C TYR A 207 7.56 -18.44 8.38
N VAL A 208 6.42 -18.46 9.06
CA VAL A 208 5.09 -18.48 8.46
C VAL A 208 4.37 -17.18 8.84
N LEU A 209 3.65 -16.63 7.87
CA LEU A 209 2.78 -15.48 8.01
C LEU A 209 1.32 -15.93 7.80
N GLN A 210 0.41 -15.44 8.64
CA GLN A 210 -1.03 -15.61 8.45
C GLN A 210 -1.78 -14.35 8.86
N GLY A 211 -2.91 -14.09 8.22
CA GLY A 211 -3.73 -12.95 8.60
C GLY A 211 -4.81 -12.63 7.60
N TYR A 212 -5.29 -11.40 7.70
CA TYR A 212 -6.30 -10.81 6.85
C TYR A 212 -5.87 -9.39 6.51
N TRP A 213 -5.80 -9.05 5.23
CA TRP A 213 -5.21 -7.78 4.77
C TRP A 213 -6.00 -6.54 5.21
N ASP A 214 -7.19 -6.71 5.76
CA ASP A 214 -8.06 -5.66 6.28
C ASP A 214 -8.17 -5.65 7.82
N ASN A 215 -7.41 -6.49 8.54
CA ASN A 215 -7.55 -6.65 9.98
C ASN A 215 -6.19 -6.78 10.68
N ARG A 216 -5.49 -7.91 10.53
CA ARG A 216 -4.23 -8.16 11.25
C ARG A 216 -3.38 -9.21 10.57
N VAL A 217 -2.08 -9.19 10.87
CA VAL A 217 -1.09 -10.17 10.43
C VAL A 217 -0.26 -10.66 11.60
N GLU A 218 -0.08 -11.96 11.67
CA GLU A 218 0.74 -12.66 12.66
C GLU A 218 1.86 -13.44 11.97
N VAL A 219 3.02 -13.50 12.63
CA VAL A 219 4.17 -14.26 12.17
C VAL A 219 4.66 -15.22 13.25
N ALA A 220 5.12 -16.41 12.85
CA ALA A 220 5.70 -17.41 13.74
C ALA A 220 6.96 -18.05 13.13
N PRO A 221 7.99 -18.33 13.95
CA PRO A 221 9.15 -19.08 13.48
C PRO A 221 8.76 -20.53 13.19
N VAL A 222 9.37 -21.13 12.16
CA VAL A 222 9.22 -22.55 11.85
C VAL A 222 10.17 -23.35 12.75
N THR A 223 9.62 -24.31 13.49
CA THR A 223 10.40 -25.20 14.36
C THR A 223 10.83 -26.48 13.64
N SER A 224 10.04 -26.93 12.67
CA SER A 224 10.37 -28.07 11.81
C SER A 224 9.49 -28.05 10.56
N ALA A 225 10.02 -28.51 9.42
CA ALA A 225 9.27 -28.69 8.18
C ALA A 225 9.29 -30.16 7.72
N SER A 226 8.31 -30.57 6.92
CA SER A 226 8.33 -31.85 6.20
C SER A 226 9.49 -31.90 5.19
N ALA A 227 9.88 -33.09 4.74
CA ALA A 227 11.01 -33.26 3.82
C ALA A 227 10.84 -32.52 2.47
N ASP A 228 9.59 -32.30 2.06
CA ASP A 228 9.20 -31.56 0.85
C ASP A 228 8.91 -30.07 1.14
N ASN A 229 9.10 -29.60 2.38
CA ASN A 229 8.84 -28.24 2.84
C ASN A 229 7.39 -27.74 2.65
N THR A 230 6.41 -28.65 2.50
CA THR A 230 4.99 -28.28 2.32
C THR A 230 4.22 -28.13 3.63
N GLN A 231 4.66 -28.80 4.70
CA GLN A 231 4.04 -28.74 6.02
C GLN A 231 5.04 -28.22 7.05
N CYS A 232 4.67 -27.13 7.73
CA CYS A 232 5.49 -26.50 8.76
C CYS A 232 4.84 -26.66 10.13
N LYS A 233 5.62 -27.05 11.13
CA LYS A 233 5.30 -26.82 12.55
C LYS A 233 5.91 -25.49 12.95
N THR A 234 5.12 -24.67 13.64
CA THR A 234 5.50 -23.32 14.04
C THR A 234 5.62 -23.21 15.55
N GLY A 235 6.41 -22.23 15.99
CA GLY A 235 6.37 -21.73 17.36
C GLY A 235 5.13 -20.88 17.61
N LYS A 236 5.20 -20.03 18.64
CA LYS A 236 4.13 -19.09 18.99
C LYS A 236 4.02 -17.99 17.93
N PHE A 237 2.79 -17.71 17.51
CA PHE A 237 2.48 -16.55 16.69
C PHE A 237 2.62 -15.25 17.49
N SER A 238 3.20 -14.25 16.84
CA SER A 238 3.30 -12.87 17.33
C SER A 238 2.64 -11.95 16.33
N VAL A 239 1.91 -10.94 16.82
CA VAL A 239 1.28 -9.92 15.97
C VAL A 239 2.38 -9.05 15.37
N ALA A 240 2.49 -9.06 14.04
CA ALA A 240 3.42 -8.21 13.31
C ALA A 240 2.77 -6.90 12.86
N TRP A 241 1.46 -6.94 12.62
CA TRP A 241 0.66 -5.77 12.25
C TRP A 241 -0.79 -5.97 12.67
N GLU A 242 -1.44 -4.90 13.09
CA GLU A 242 -2.87 -4.84 13.37
C GLU A 242 -3.41 -3.48 12.89
N ARG A 243 -4.58 -3.52 12.25
CA ARG A 243 -5.22 -2.34 11.68
C ARG A 243 -5.74 -1.44 12.80
N VAL A 244 -5.49 -0.15 12.66
CA VAL A 244 -6.11 0.87 13.51
C VAL A 244 -7.53 1.14 13.00
N PRO A 245 -8.56 1.09 13.85
CA PRO A 245 -9.91 1.45 13.45
C PRO A 245 -9.99 2.90 12.96
N GLU A 246 -10.83 3.14 11.96
CA GLU A 246 -11.08 4.50 11.49
C GLU A 246 -11.71 5.38 12.59
N PRO A 247 -11.50 6.71 12.53
CA PRO A 247 -12.18 7.63 13.43
C PRO A 247 -13.71 7.48 13.36
N PRO A 248 -14.43 7.82 14.45
CA PRO A 248 -15.90 7.90 14.41
C PRO A 248 -16.39 8.75 13.22
N ASP A 249 -17.51 8.36 12.63
CA ASP A 249 -18.12 9.02 11.46
C ASP A 249 -17.28 9.00 10.16
N SER A 250 -16.21 8.19 10.09
CA SER A 250 -15.38 8.10 8.87
C SER A 250 -16.20 7.74 7.62
N ASP A 251 -17.30 7.01 7.76
CA ASP A 251 -18.22 6.65 6.67
C ASP A 251 -18.86 7.87 5.98
N LYS A 252 -19.01 8.98 6.72
CA LYS A 252 -19.46 10.27 6.17
C LYS A 252 -18.33 11.02 5.44
N TRP A 253 -17.08 10.65 5.71
CA TRP A 253 -15.86 11.30 5.21
C TRP A 253 -15.00 10.31 4.41
N TYR A 254 -15.61 9.67 3.41
CA TYR A 254 -14.95 8.79 2.45
C TYR A 254 -14.22 7.57 3.04
N ASN A 255 -14.56 7.19 4.28
CA ASN A 255 -13.88 6.16 5.07
C ASN A 255 -12.38 6.43 5.24
N PHE A 256 -11.99 7.69 5.44
CA PHE A 256 -10.60 8.06 5.66
C PHE A 256 -10.11 7.57 7.03
N SER A 257 -8.88 7.05 7.07
CA SER A 257 -8.10 6.95 8.29
C SER A 257 -7.71 8.36 8.77
N LEU A 258 -7.22 8.48 10.00
CA LEU A 258 -6.75 9.77 10.51
C LEU A 258 -5.61 10.32 9.64
N LEU A 259 -4.66 9.48 9.24
CA LEU A 259 -3.58 9.89 8.33
C LEU A 259 -4.15 10.41 7.02
N ALA A 260 -5.07 9.67 6.38
CA ALA A 260 -5.67 10.07 5.11
C ALA A 260 -6.38 11.43 5.21
N ALA A 261 -7.09 11.71 6.31
CA ALA A 261 -7.72 13.00 6.54
C ALA A 261 -6.72 14.16 6.65
N GLN A 262 -5.51 13.89 7.15
CA GLN A 262 -4.45 14.88 7.35
C GLN A 262 -3.63 15.15 6.08
N LEU A 263 -3.62 14.23 5.10
CA LEU A 263 -2.73 14.31 3.92
C LEU A 263 -2.96 15.54 3.03
N ASN A 264 -4.11 16.20 3.15
CA ASN A 264 -4.44 17.37 2.35
C ASN A 264 -4.63 18.63 3.20
N GLU A 265 -4.24 18.61 4.49
CA GLU A 265 -4.24 19.81 5.32
C GLU A 265 -3.27 20.85 4.72
N PRO A 266 -3.66 22.15 4.65
CA PRO A 266 -2.78 23.20 4.14
C PRO A 266 -1.47 23.32 4.93
N GLU A 267 -0.36 23.42 4.22
CA GLU A 267 0.97 23.52 4.81
C GLU A 267 1.77 24.64 4.12
N GLN A 268 2.49 25.44 4.90
CA GLN A 268 3.29 26.55 4.37
C GLN A 268 4.64 26.05 3.87
N GLY A 269 5.19 26.71 2.85
CA GLY A 269 6.54 26.41 2.36
C GLY A 269 6.62 25.21 1.40
N VAL A 270 5.50 24.55 1.10
CA VAL A 270 5.45 23.50 0.09
C VAL A 270 5.72 24.04 -1.32
N ALA A 271 6.23 23.18 -2.20
CA ALA A 271 6.50 23.54 -3.58
C ALA A 271 5.21 23.99 -4.31
N PRO A 272 5.28 24.88 -5.34
CA PRO A 272 4.12 25.28 -6.14
C PRO A 272 3.42 24.11 -6.86
N THR A 273 4.10 22.97 -7.00
CA THR A 273 3.58 21.75 -7.60
C THR A 273 2.96 20.79 -6.58
N ASP A 274 2.96 21.11 -5.28
CA ASP A 274 2.42 20.23 -4.25
C ASP A 274 0.90 20.07 -4.39
N SER A 275 0.44 18.84 -4.18
CA SER A 275 -0.97 18.45 -4.34
C SER A 275 -1.92 19.26 -3.45
N ARG A 276 -1.46 19.76 -2.28
CA ARG A 276 -2.27 20.61 -1.38
C ARG A 276 -2.68 21.94 -2.02
N LEU A 277 -1.90 22.42 -3.01
CA LEU A 277 -2.14 23.66 -3.73
C LEU A 277 -3.04 23.46 -4.96
N ARG A 278 -3.48 22.23 -5.24
CA ARG A 278 -4.30 21.93 -6.40
C ARG A 278 -5.76 22.38 -6.18
N PRO A 279 -6.27 23.36 -6.96
CA PRO A 279 -7.52 24.06 -6.62
C PRO A 279 -8.78 23.20 -6.80
N ASP A 280 -8.86 22.33 -7.81
CA ASP A 280 -10.02 21.45 -8.02
C ASP A 280 -10.21 20.46 -6.87
N GLN A 281 -9.11 19.94 -6.31
CA GLN A 281 -9.14 19.09 -5.13
C GLN A 281 -9.58 19.86 -3.88
N ARG A 282 -9.02 21.06 -3.64
CA ARG A 282 -9.39 21.92 -2.50
C ARG A 282 -10.88 22.27 -2.51
N LEU A 283 -11.37 22.73 -3.66
CA LEU A 283 -12.78 23.09 -3.83
C LEU A 283 -13.70 21.87 -3.62
N MET A 284 -13.28 20.68 -4.05
CA MET A 284 -14.04 19.45 -3.76
C MET A 284 -14.10 19.16 -2.26
N GLU A 285 -12.97 19.29 -1.56
CA GLU A 285 -12.89 19.07 -0.11
C GLU A 285 -13.81 20.02 0.68
N GLU A 286 -13.94 21.27 0.22
CA GLU A 286 -14.83 22.29 0.79
C GLU A 286 -16.30 22.14 0.36
N GLY A 287 -16.63 21.14 -0.47
CA GLY A 287 -17.99 20.92 -0.98
C GLY A 287 -18.43 21.89 -2.08
N LEU A 288 -17.51 22.65 -2.68
CA LEU A 288 -17.75 23.57 -3.80
C LEU A 288 -17.67 22.83 -5.15
N TRP A 289 -18.60 21.90 -5.36
CA TRP A 289 -18.58 20.91 -6.45
C TRP A 289 -18.54 21.50 -7.87
N ASP A 290 -19.27 22.58 -8.13
CA ASP A 290 -19.35 23.18 -9.46
C ASP A 290 -18.05 23.90 -9.82
N GLU A 291 -17.49 24.66 -8.87
CA GLU A 291 -16.20 25.32 -9.04
C GLU A 291 -15.06 24.30 -9.15
N ALA A 292 -15.10 23.22 -8.37
CA ALA A 292 -14.16 22.11 -8.49
C ALA A 292 -14.18 21.49 -9.89
N ASN A 293 -15.36 21.29 -10.50
CA ASN A 293 -15.46 20.79 -11.87
C ASN A 293 -14.88 21.78 -12.89
N LYS A 294 -15.12 23.09 -12.75
CA LYS A 294 -14.57 24.12 -13.65
C LYS A 294 -13.05 24.15 -13.59
N GLU A 295 -12.48 24.20 -12.39
CA GLU A 295 -11.03 24.18 -12.19
C GLU A 295 -10.39 22.89 -12.69
N LYS A 296 -11.06 21.74 -12.47
CA LYS A 296 -10.59 20.46 -13.00
C LYS A 296 -10.46 20.50 -14.53
N LEU A 297 -11.47 21.01 -15.23
CA LEU A 297 -11.43 21.12 -16.69
C LEU A 297 -10.32 22.08 -17.14
N ARG A 298 -10.21 23.24 -16.49
CA ARG A 298 -9.16 24.22 -16.78
C ARG A 298 -7.75 23.64 -16.63
N LEU A 299 -7.51 22.84 -15.58
CA LEU A 299 -6.22 22.18 -15.33
C LEU A 299 -5.94 21.08 -16.35
N GLU A 300 -6.94 20.24 -16.66
CA GLU A 300 -6.80 19.17 -17.65
C GLU A 300 -6.57 19.72 -19.06
N ASP A 301 -7.22 20.82 -19.44
CA ASP A 301 -7.03 21.47 -20.73
C ASP A 301 -5.69 22.20 -20.83
N LYS A 302 -5.19 22.81 -19.73
CA LYS A 302 -3.85 23.41 -19.70
C LYS A 302 -2.73 22.39 -19.86
N GLN A 303 -2.95 21.15 -19.41
CA GLN A 303 -1.97 20.07 -19.54
C GLN A 303 -1.91 19.48 -20.96
N ARG A 304 -3.01 19.52 -21.70
CA ARG A 304 -3.09 19.02 -23.08
C ARG A 304 -2.33 19.93 -24.04
#